data_AF-A0A962RJX0-F1
#
_entry.id   AF-A0A962RJX0-F1
#
_cell.length_a   1.000
_cell.length_b   1.000
_cell.length_c   1.000
_cell.angle_alpha   90.00
_cell.angle_beta   90.00
_cell.angle_gamma   90.00
#
_symmetry.space_group_name_H-M   'P 1'
#
loop_
_entity.id
_entity.type
_entity.pdbx_description
1 polymer ?
#
loop_
_entity_poly.entity_id
_entity_poly.type
_entity_poly.pdbx_seq_one_letter_code
_entity_poly.pdbx_strand_id
1 'polypeptide(L)'
;MRWRTGRRSSNVEDRRGMRVGMPRGRMGRGVAGGGLGVVVMVVIAMFLGVDPSIVLQQGGIGAGAPPAHESGAPPSAAENELAEFVSVVLADTEEVWGELFPQKLGKRYQEPVLVLFEGRVQSACGMADAAVGPFYCPGDQNLYLDLDFFRELSGRLGAPGDFAQAYVIAHEVGHHVQHQMGTLAKVQRAKKGLSKKEANALQVRVELQADCL
;
A
#
# COMPACT_ATOMS: atom_id res chain seq x y z
N MET A 1 -8.18 -16.52 -8.18
CA MET A 1 -8.25 -17.03 -6.79
C MET A 1 -9.72 -17.33 -6.47
N ARG A 2 -10.07 -18.34 -5.65
CA ARG A 2 -11.48 -18.56 -5.26
C ARG A 2 -11.81 -17.78 -3.98
N TRP A 3 -11.89 -16.46 -4.08
CA TRP A 3 -12.02 -15.57 -2.93
C TRP A 3 -13.47 -15.35 -2.44
N ARG A 4 -14.47 -15.51 -3.32
CA ARG A 4 -15.89 -15.18 -3.01
C ARG A 4 -16.48 -15.93 -1.83
N THR A 5 -15.90 -17.07 -1.45
CA THR A 5 -16.32 -17.88 -0.30
C THR A 5 -15.44 -17.68 0.94
N GLY A 6 -14.42 -16.83 0.85
CA GLY A 6 -13.48 -16.56 1.94
C GLY A 6 -14.10 -15.75 3.08
N ARG A 7 -13.45 -15.80 4.24
CA ARG A 7 -13.75 -14.94 5.39
C ARG A 7 -13.46 -13.49 4.99
N ARG A 8 -14.32 -12.56 5.40
CA ARG A 8 -14.07 -11.11 5.26
C ARG A 8 -13.43 -10.59 6.54
N SER A 9 -12.43 -9.72 6.42
CA SER A 9 -11.81 -9.07 7.57
C SER A 9 -12.76 -8.03 8.16
N SER A 10 -12.78 -7.93 9.49
CA SER A 10 -13.44 -6.86 10.23
C SER A 10 -12.59 -5.58 10.36
N ASN A 11 -11.33 -5.61 9.90
CA ASN A 11 -10.36 -4.53 10.03
C ASN A 11 -10.27 -3.67 8.76
N VAL A 12 -11.34 -3.62 7.95
CA VAL A 12 -11.43 -2.73 6.79
C VAL A 12 -12.24 -1.50 7.17
N GLU A 13 -11.60 -0.34 7.09
CA GLU A 13 -12.25 0.96 7.20
C GLU A 13 -12.50 1.53 5.80
N ASP A 14 -13.76 1.56 5.40
CA ASP A 14 -14.15 2.16 4.14
C ASP A 14 -14.33 3.67 4.28
N ARG A 15 -13.38 4.43 3.72
CA ARG A 15 -13.35 5.90 3.72
C ARG A 15 -13.56 6.47 2.31
N ARG A 16 -13.99 5.66 1.35
CA ARG A 16 -14.35 6.10 0.00
C ARG A 16 -15.50 7.12 0.06
N GLY A 17 -15.48 8.14 -0.79
CA GLY A 17 -16.43 9.25 -0.76
C GLY A 17 -16.31 10.21 0.45
N MET A 18 -15.46 9.94 1.44
CA MET A 18 -15.25 10.87 2.55
C MET A 18 -14.31 12.02 2.15
N ARG A 19 -14.77 13.26 2.35
CA ARG A 19 -13.96 14.45 2.08
C ARG A 19 -12.93 14.66 3.18
N VAL A 20 -11.65 14.59 2.84
CA VAL A 20 -10.59 15.11 3.71
C VAL A 20 -10.71 16.63 3.74
N GLY A 21 -11.28 17.16 4.83
CA GLY A 21 -11.46 18.59 5.02
C GLY A 21 -10.11 19.30 5.02
N MET A 22 -9.88 20.18 4.04
CA MET A 22 -8.76 21.13 4.09
C MET A 22 -8.97 22.06 5.30
N PRO A 23 -8.06 22.10 6.29
CA PRO A 23 -8.06 23.19 7.24
C PRO A 23 -7.81 24.48 6.45
N ARG A 24 -8.75 25.43 6.49
CA ARG A 24 -8.54 26.77 5.95
C ARG A 24 -7.39 27.40 6.74
N GLY A 25 -6.19 27.42 6.16
CA GLY A 25 -5.08 28.23 6.64
C GLY A 25 -3.97 27.45 7.34
N ARG A 26 -3.11 26.76 6.57
CA ARG A 26 -1.64 26.87 6.68
C ARG A 26 -1.05 26.06 5.54
N MET A 27 -0.38 26.72 4.62
CA MET A 27 0.42 26.08 3.57
C MET A 27 1.66 25.49 4.24
N GLY A 28 1.49 24.34 4.90
CA GLY A 28 2.53 23.55 5.52
C GLY A 28 3.17 22.65 4.47
N ARG A 29 4.40 22.99 4.10
CA ARG A 29 5.38 22.23 3.31
C ARG A 29 5.11 20.71 3.30
N GLY A 30 4.45 20.23 2.24
CA GLY A 30 4.20 18.81 2.03
C GLY A 30 5.52 18.05 1.95
N VAL A 31 5.62 16.97 2.73
CA VAL A 31 6.69 16.00 2.58
C VAL A 31 6.31 15.17 1.36
N ALA A 32 7.05 15.36 0.27
CA ALA A 32 6.91 14.57 -0.94
C ALA A 32 7.29 13.11 -0.64
N GLY A 33 6.29 12.24 -0.48
CA GLY A 33 6.45 10.78 -0.41
C GLY A 33 6.71 10.12 -1.78
N GLY A 34 7.18 10.87 -2.78
CA GLY A 34 7.25 10.44 -4.19
C GLY A 34 8.37 9.45 -4.54
N GLY A 35 8.98 8.78 -3.57
CA GLY A 35 10.10 7.85 -3.82
C GLY A 35 9.76 6.37 -3.61
N LEU A 36 8.80 6.06 -2.74
CA LEU A 36 8.50 4.67 -2.35
C LEU A 36 7.55 3.97 -3.32
N GLY A 37 6.47 4.64 -3.75
CA GLY A 37 5.50 4.05 -4.68
C GLY A 37 6.09 3.61 -6.02
N VAL A 38 7.09 4.34 -6.54
CA VAL A 38 7.79 3.97 -7.78
C VAL A 38 8.62 2.71 -7.59
N VAL A 39 9.22 2.50 -6.41
CA VAL A 39 10.02 1.29 -6.14
C VAL A 39 9.10 0.07 -6.01
N VAL A 40 7.99 0.20 -5.28
CA VAL A 40 6.97 -0.86 -5.16
C VAL A 40 6.44 -1.26 -6.55
N MET A 41 6.10 -0.28 -7.39
CA MET A 41 5.64 -0.53 -8.76
C MET A 41 6.68 -1.20 -9.66
N VAL A 42 7.95 -0.80 -9.55
CA VAL A 42 9.06 -1.44 -10.29
C VAL A 42 9.24 -2.88 -9.84
N VAL A 43 9.16 -3.17 -8.55
CA VAL A 43 9.36 -4.53 -8.02
C VAL A 43 8.19 -5.43 -8.38
N ILE A 44 6.94 -4.95 -8.22
CA ILE A 44 5.74 -5.65 -8.71
C ILE A 44 5.85 -5.94 -10.20
N ALA A 45 6.24 -4.96 -11.02
CA ALA A 45 6.43 -5.15 -12.45
C ALA A 45 7.44 -6.28 -12.72
N MET A 46 8.59 -6.28 -12.04
CA MET A 46 9.60 -7.34 -12.21
C MET A 46 9.11 -8.73 -11.81
N PHE A 47 8.37 -8.87 -10.70
CA PHE A 47 7.81 -10.15 -10.26
C PHE A 47 6.70 -10.68 -11.19
N LEU A 48 5.95 -9.78 -11.82
CA LEU A 48 4.88 -10.11 -12.76
C LEU A 48 5.38 -10.24 -14.21
N GLY A 49 6.69 -10.14 -14.45
CA GLY A 49 7.29 -10.27 -15.78
C GLY A 49 7.10 -9.04 -16.69
N VAL A 50 6.70 -7.91 -16.12
CA VAL A 50 6.51 -6.62 -16.76
C VAL A 50 7.83 -5.85 -16.76
N ASP A 51 8.18 -5.21 -17.88
CA ASP A 51 9.42 -4.45 -18.00
C ASP A 51 9.41 -3.23 -17.06
N PRO A 52 10.32 -3.15 -16.06
CA PRO A 52 10.39 -2.04 -15.12
C PRO A 52 10.75 -0.71 -15.80
N SER A 53 11.32 -0.75 -17.01
CA SER A 53 11.58 0.44 -17.82
C SER A 53 10.31 1.24 -18.09
N ILE A 54 9.14 0.60 -18.13
CA ILE A 54 7.83 1.28 -18.29
C ILE A 54 7.54 2.17 -17.09
N VAL A 55 7.83 1.72 -15.87
CA VAL A 55 7.62 2.48 -14.62
C VAL A 55 8.69 3.56 -14.43
N LEU A 56 9.92 3.31 -14.90
CA LEU A 56 11.08 4.22 -14.79
C LEU A 56 11.12 5.31 -15.88
N GLN A 57 10.78 4.98 -17.12
CA GLN A 57 10.78 5.88 -18.28
C GLN A 57 9.55 6.80 -18.28
N GLN A 58 8.47 6.35 -17.66
CA GLN A 58 7.30 7.14 -17.30
C GLN A 58 7.53 7.79 -15.93
N GLY A 59 8.65 8.49 -15.79
CA GLY A 59 9.26 8.88 -14.52
C GLY A 59 8.29 9.52 -13.54
N GLY A 60 7.91 8.77 -12.50
CA GLY A 60 7.02 9.21 -11.43
C GLY A 60 5.63 9.54 -11.97
N ILE A 61 4.62 8.82 -11.50
CA ILE A 61 3.20 9.13 -11.76
C ILE A 61 2.95 10.53 -11.17
N GLY A 62 3.08 11.53 -12.04
CA GLY A 62 3.46 12.89 -11.65
C GLY A 62 3.51 13.81 -12.86
N ALA A 63 2.61 13.58 -13.82
CA ALA A 63 2.31 14.50 -14.91
C ALA A 63 0.87 14.24 -15.37
N GLY A 64 -0.07 14.60 -14.50
CA GLY A 64 -1.50 14.50 -14.73
C GLY A 64 -2.20 14.26 -13.42
N ALA A 65 -2.71 15.33 -12.79
CA ALA A 65 -3.70 15.15 -11.76
C ALA A 65 -4.82 14.29 -12.36
N PRO A 66 -5.20 13.15 -11.75
CA PRO A 66 -6.42 12.48 -12.17
C PRO A 66 -7.55 13.51 -12.15
N PRO A 67 -8.49 13.48 -13.10
CA PRO A 67 -9.65 14.36 -13.05
C PRO A 67 -10.24 14.25 -11.64
N ALA A 68 -10.49 15.38 -11.01
CA ALA A 68 -11.10 15.39 -9.69
C ALA A 68 -12.39 14.58 -9.80
N HIS A 69 -12.38 13.36 -9.25
CA HIS A 69 -13.60 12.60 -9.12
C HIS A 69 -14.56 13.48 -8.32
N GLU A 70 -15.72 13.78 -8.90
CA GLU A 70 -16.80 14.45 -8.19
C GLU A 70 -17.20 13.56 -7.02
N SER A 71 -16.59 13.84 -5.87
CA SER A 71 -16.83 13.16 -4.60
C SER A 71 -18.27 13.44 -4.18
N GLY A 72 -19.13 12.45 -4.44
CA GLY A 72 -20.57 12.49 -4.19
C GLY A 72 -21.38 11.33 -4.79
N ALA A 73 -20.85 10.60 -5.77
CA ALA A 73 -21.48 9.38 -6.27
C ALA A 73 -21.21 8.20 -5.30
N PRO A 74 -22.21 7.34 -5.00
CA PRO A 74 -21.98 6.12 -4.23
C PRO A 74 -21.05 5.16 -5.01
N PRO A 75 -20.23 4.35 -4.32
CA PRO A 75 -19.36 3.37 -4.97
C PRO A 75 -20.15 2.44 -5.89
N SER A 76 -19.60 2.18 -7.07
CA SER A 76 -20.21 1.29 -8.06
C SER A 76 -20.23 -0.17 -7.58
N ALA A 77 -21.06 -1.01 -8.23
CA ALA A 77 -21.10 -2.44 -7.92
C ALA A 77 -19.73 -3.13 -8.10
N ALA A 78 -18.96 -2.72 -9.12
CA ALA A 78 -17.61 -3.24 -9.36
C ALA A 78 -16.63 -2.81 -8.25
N GLU A 79 -16.71 -1.57 -7.77
CA GLU A 79 -15.88 -1.10 -6.66
C GLU A 79 -16.24 -1.77 -5.33
N ASN A 80 -17.51 -2.13 -5.13
CA ASN A 80 -17.92 -2.91 -3.97
C ASN A 80 -17.42 -4.36 -4.06
N GLU A 81 -17.45 -4.97 -5.25
CA GLU A 81 -16.85 -6.30 -5.45
C GLU A 81 -15.34 -6.28 -5.18
N LEU A 82 -14.62 -5.25 -5.62
CA LEU A 82 -13.21 -5.06 -5.31
C LEU A 82 -12.96 -4.83 -3.81
N ALA A 83 -13.81 -4.07 -3.13
CA ALA A 83 -13.70 -3.87 -1.68
C ALA A 83 -13.90 -5.19 -0.91
N GLU A 84 -14.86 -6.03 -1.35
CA GLU A 84 -15.03 -7.37 -0.78
C GLU A 84 -13.81 -8.26 -1.04
N PHE A 85 -13.25 -8.21 -2.24
CA PHE A 85 -12.03 -8.93 -2.57
C PHE A 85 -10.86 -8.52 -1.66
N VAL A 86 -10.64 -7.21 -1.49
CA VAL A 86 -9.63 -6.67 -0.56
C VAL A 86 -9.85 -7.17 0.86
N SER A 87 -11.09 -7.16 1.34
CA SER A 87 -11.43 -7.65 2.68
C SER A 87 -11.12 -9.13 2.87
N VAL A 88 -11.32 -9.95 1.84
CA VAL A 88 -10.95 -11.38 1.88
C VAL A 88 -9.44 -11.57 1.87
N VAL A 89 -8.71 -10.86 1.00
CA VAL A 89 -7.23 -10.96 0.97
C VAL A 89 -6.64 -10.54 2.32
N LEU A 90 -7.12 -9.44 2.91
CA LEU A 90 -6.68 -9.02 4.24
C LEU A 90 -6.94 -10.11 5.27
N ALA A 91 -8.13 -10.72 5.26
CA ALA A 91 -8.47 -11.82 6.17
C ALA A 91 -7.55 -13.04 6.03
N ASP A 92 -7.20 -13.41 4.80
CA ASP A 92 -6.26 -14.51 4.54
C ASP A 92 -4.87 -14.18 5.13
N THR A 93 -4.39 -12.94 5.00
CA THR A 93 -3.11 -12.53 5.59
C THR A 93 -3.15 -12.49 7.13
N GLU A 94 -4.26 -12.09 7.73
CA GLU A 94 -4.48 -12.12 9.19
C GLU A 94 -4.39 -13.54 9.74
N GLU A 95 -4.98 -14.51 9.03
CA GLU A 95 -4.93 -15.93 9.42
C GLU A 95 -3.50 -16.47 9.36
N VAL A 96 -2.83 -16.25 8.23
CA VAL A 96 -1.44 -16.69 8.02
C VAL A 96 -0.50 -16.10 9.08
N TRP A 97 -0.53 -14.79 9.30
CA TRP A 97 0.35 -14.14 10.26
C TRP A 97 -0.08 -14.34 11.71
N GLY A 98 -1.38 -14.49 11.96
CA GLY A 98 -1.92 -14.89 13.26
C GLY A 98 -1.39 -16.24 13.73
N GLU A 99 -1.13 -17.16 12.80
CA GLU A 99 -0.47 -18.44 13.09
C GLU A 99 1.06 -18.32 13.12
N LEU A 100 1.68 -17.78 12.06
CA LEU A 100 3.12 -17.81 11.89
C LEU A 100 3.87 -16.89 12.85
N PHE A 101 3.35 -15.70 13.14
CA PHE A 101 4.07 -14.71 13.94
C PHE A 101 4.29 -15.20 15.39
N PRO A 102 3.30 -15.76 16.11
CA PRO A 102 3.54 -16.38 17.40
C PRO A 102 4.47 -17.59 17.33
N GLN A 103 4.30 -18.46 16.33
CA GLN A 103 5.13 -19.66 16.18
C GLN A 103 6.61 -19.34 15.94
N LYS A 104 6.90 -18.32 15.13
CA LYS A 104 8.27 -17.97 14.73
C LYS A 104 8.95 -16.96 15.66
N LEU A 105 8.19 -16.04 16.26
CA LEU A 105 8.73 -14.91 17.04
C LEU A 105 8.35 -14.94 18.52
N GLY A 106 7.46 -15.84 18.94
CA GLY A 106 7.00 -15.92 20.34
C GLY A 106 6.22 -14.68 20.80
N LYS A 107 5.65 -13.92 19.85
CA LYS A 107 4.90 -12.69 20.11
C LYS A 107 3.52 -12.80 19.48
N ARG A 108 2.53 -12.14 20.08
CA ARG A 108 1.20 -12.02 19.48
C ARG A 108 1.27 -11.14 18.22
N TYR A 109 0.66 -11.59 17.14
CA TYR A 109 0.42 -10.74 15.96
C TYR A 109 -0.66 -9.71 16.28
N GLN A 110 -0.39 -8.44 15.98
CA GLN A 110 -1.42 -7.41 15.91
C GLN A 110 -1.88 -7.34 14.46
N GLU A 111 -3.18 -7.43 14.22
CA GLU A 111 -3.73 -7.31 12.87
C GLU A 111 -3.73 -5.82 12.46
N PRO A 112 -3.38 -5.48 11.21
CA PRO A 112 -3.44 -4.12 10.75
C PRO A 112 -4.87 -3.72 10.36
N VAL A 113 -5.13 -2.41 10.34
CA VAL A 113 -6.34 -1.85 9.73
C VAL A 113 -6.05 -1.45 8.29
N LEU A 114 -6.93 -1.82 7.36
CA LEU A 114 -6.87 -1.39 5.97
C LEU A 114 -7.89 -0.28 5.72
N VAL A 115 -7.39 0.87 5.28
CA VAL A 115 -8.18 2.05 4.94
C VAL A 115 -8.36 2.13 3.44
N LEU A 116 -9.60 1.96 2.97
CA LEU A 116 -9.97 2.26 1.58
C LEU A 116 -10.22 3.76 1.45
N PHE A 117 -9.62 4.42 0.47
CA PHE A 117 -9.80 5.85 0.25
C PHE A 117 -9.91 6.18 -1.25
N GLU A 118 -10.26 7.44 -1.56
CA GLU A 118 -10.34 7.94 -2.94
C GLU A 118 -9.56 9.26 -3.05
N GLY A 119 -8.58 9.30 -3.96
CA GLY A 119 -7.83 10.49 -4.33
C GLY A 119 -6.82 10.96 -3.28
N ARG A 120 -7.23 11.19 -2.03
CA ARG A 120 -6.34 11.66 -0.95
C ARG A 120 -6.71 11.11 0.41
N VAL A 121 -5.71 10.90 1.25
CA VAL A 121 -5.88 10.44 2.62
C VAL A 121 -4.89 11.09 3.59
N GLN A 122 -5.35 11.38 4.80
CA GLN A 122 -4.50 11.80 5.92
C GLN A 122 -4.17 10.56 6.76
N SER A 123 -2.88 10.23 6.84
CA SER A 123 -2.34 9.21 7.75
C SER A 123 -1.53 9.85 8.88
N ALA A 124 -1.11 9.07 9.88
CA ALA A 124 -0.14 9.53 10.87
C ALA A 124 1.24 9.84 10.26
N CYS A 125 1.53 9.32 9.07
CA CYS A 125 2.78 9.56 8.32
C CYS A 125 2.72 10.84 7.46
N GLY A 126 1.55 11.50 7.38
CA GLY A 126 1.32 12.70 6.60
C GLY A 126 0.18 12.53 5.59
N MET A 127 0.00 13.57 4.77
CA MET A 127 -0.94 13.54 3.64
C MET A 127 -0.35 12.73 2.49
N ALA A 128 -1.16 11.81 1.94
CA ALA A 128 -0.84 11.03 0.75
C ALA A 128 -1.89 11.25 -0.33
N ASP A 129 -1.46 11.13 -1.59
CA ASP A 129 -2.30 11.23 -2.78
C ASP A 129 -2.32 9.87 -3.47
N ALA A 130 -3.43 9.49 -4.09
CA ALA A 130 -3.62 8.18 -4.72
C ALA A 130 -2.54 7.87 -5.78
N ALA A 131 -1.93 8.89 -6.38
CA ALA A 131 -0.83 8.74 -7.32
C ALA A 131 0.42 8.05 -6.74
N VAL A 132 0.56 7.93 -5.41
CA VAL A 132 1.68 7.22 -4.78
C VAL A 132 1.48 5.70 -4.73
N GLY A 133 0.28 5.20 -5.04
CA GLY A 133 -0.08 3.79 -4.89
C GLY A 133 -0.38 3.38 -3.44
N PRO A 134 -0.62 2.08 -3.20
CA PRO A 134 -0.87 1.55 -1.86
C PRO A 134 0.35 1.74 -0.95
N PHE A 135 0.12 1.88 0.35
CA PHE A 135 1.21 2.05 1.30
C PHE A 135 0.82 1.67 2.74
N TYR A 136 1.80 1.20 3.50
CA TYR A 136 1.74 1.03 4.94
C TYR A 136 2.29 2.25 5.69
N CYS A 137 1.57 2.74 6.71
CA CYS A 137 2.06 3.78 7.61
C CYS A 137 2.43 3.21 8.99
N PRO A 138 3.71 3.22 9.40
CA PRO A 138 4.13 2.77 10.73
C PRO A 138 3.66 3.65 11.89
N GLY A 139 3.16 4.86 11.62
CA GLY A 139 2.73 5.82 12.65
C GLY A 139 1.35 5.52 13.24
N ASP A 140 0.45 4.96 12.42
CA ASP A 140 -0.89 4.51 12.83
C ASP A 140 -1.08 3.00 12.64
N GLN A 141 -0.11 2.32 12.01
CA GLN A 141 -0.12 0.88 11.70
C GLN A 141 -1.21 0.48 10.70
N ASN A 142 -1.61 1.41 9.84
CA ASN A 142 -2.63 1.17 8.84
C ASN A 142 -2.04 0.93 7.44
N LEU A 143 -2.73 0.10 6.66
CA LEU A 143 -2.56 0.00 5.21
C LEU A 143 -3.53 0.97 4.56
N TYR A 144 -3.11 1.60 3.47
CA TYR A 144 -3.92 2.55 2.71
C TYR A 144 -3.99 2.11 1.26
N LEU A 145 -5.20 2.00 0.71
CA LEU A 145 -5.44 1.54 -0.65
C LEU A 145 -6.52 2.38 -1.32
N ASP A 146 -6.20 2.94 -2.48
CA ASP A 146 -7.17 3.47 -3.42
C ASP A 146 -7.48 2.38 -4.46
N LEU A 147 -8.75 2.02 -4.63
CA LEU A 147 -9.16 0.94 -5.54
C LEU A 147 -8.90 1.28 -7.01
N ASP A 148 -8.75 2.57 -7.35
CA ASP A 148 -8.40 3.03 -8.68
C ASP A 148 -7.04 2.50 -9.13
N PHE A 149 -6.15 2.27 -8.16
CA PHE A 149 -4.85 1.66 -8.40
C PHE A 149 -4.98 0.29 -9.10
N PHE A 150 -5.99 -0.52 -8.76
CA PHE A 150 -6.20 -1.81 -9.42
C PHE A 150 -6.62 -1.68 -10.87
N ARG A 151 -7.34 -0.60 -11.21
CA ARG A 151 -7.69 -0.28 -12.61
C ARG A 151 -6.44 0.12 -13.38
N GLU A 152 -5.54 0.89 -12.76
CA GLU A 152 -4.26 1.26 -13.36
C GLU A 152 -3.34 0.04 -13.54
N LEU A 153 -3.25 -0.84 -12.54
CA LEU A 153 -2.46 -2.08 -12.58
C LEU A 153 -2.90 -2.99 -13.73
N SER A 154 -4.22 -3.19 -13.89
CA SER A 154 -4.76 -4.01 -14.97
C SER A 154 -4.60 -3.35 -16.35
N GLY A 155 -4.83 -2.04 -16.45
CA GLY A 155 -4.88 -1.33 -17.74
C GLY A 155 -3.53 -0.89 -18.27
N ARG A 156 -2.62 -0.42 -17.40
CA ARG A 156 -1.34 0.18 -17.78
C ARG A 156 -0.16 -0.77 -17.63
N LEU A 157 -0.17 -1.62 -16.60
CA LEU A 157 0.95 -2.50 -16.29
C LEU A 157 0.79 -3.91 -16.85
N GLY A 158 -0.33 -4.22 -17.50
CA GLY A 158 -0.54 -5.54 -18.10
C GLY A 158 -0.53 -6.68 -17.07
N ALA A 159 -0.83 -6.37 -15.82
CA ALA A 159 -0.91 -7.29 -14.69
C ALA A 159 -2.37 -7.52 -14.26
N PRO A 160 -3.24 -8.10 -15.11
CA PRO A 160 -4.62 -8.35 -14.76
C PRO A 160 -4.75 -9.53 -13.79
N GLY A 161 -5.79 -9.49 -12.96
CA GLY A 161 -6.27 -10.64 -12.20
C GLY A 161 -5.97 -10.61 -10.70
N ASP A 162 -6.75 -11.42 -9.98
CA ASP A 162 -6.79 -11.44 -8.51
C ASP A 162 -5.42 -11.59 -7.86
N PHE A 163 -4.49 -12.32 -8.48
CA PHE A 163 -3.18 -12.57 -7.88
C PHE A 163 -2.35 -11.29 -7.75
N ALA A 164 -2.28 -10.47 -8.80
CA ALA A 164 -1.51 -9.24 -8.77
C ALA A 164 -2.08 -8.26 -7.73
N GLN A 165 -3.40 -8.16 -7.63
CA GLN A 165 -4.08 -7.33 -6.65
C GLN A 165 -3.87 -7.84 -5.21
N ALA A 166 -3.97 -9.16 -5.00
CA ALA A 166 -3.71 -9.76 -3.70
C ALA A 166 -2.27 -9.58 -3.26
N TYR A 167 -1.32 -9.70 -4.18
CA TYR A 167 0.11 -9.51 -3.92
C TYR A 167 0.42 -8.11 -3.40
N VAL A 168 -0.18 -7.06 -3.99
CA VAL A 168 0.04 -5.68 -3.50
C VAL A 168 -0.46 -5.51 -2.07
N ILE A 169 -1.61 -6.10 -1.73
CA ILE A 169 -2.11 -6.05 -0.34
C ILE A 169 -1.17 -6.81 0.59
N ALA A 170 -0.72 -8.01 0.19
CA ALA A 170 0.22 -8.81 0.97
C ALA A 170 1.57 -8.10 1.18
N HIS A 171 2.08 -7.39 0.16
CA HIS A 171 3.29 -6.57 0.26
C HIS A 171 3.17 -5.51 1.37
N GLU A 172 2.06 -4.79 1.41
CA GLU A 172 1.83 -3.79 2.46
C GLU A 172 1.67 -4.44 3.86
N VAL A 173 1.11 -5.65 3.93
CA VAL A 173 1.10 -6.45 5.17
C VAL A 173 2.53 -6.88 5.54
N GLY A 174 3.39 -7.18 4.56
CA GLY A 174 4.82 -7.44 4.77
C GLY A 174 5.52 -6.28 5.48
N HIS A 175 5.24 -5.03 5.09
CA HIS A 175 5.73 -3.86 5.83
C HIS A 175 5.19 -3.76 7.26
N HIS A 176 3.93 -4.13 7.48
CA HIS A 176 3.37 -4.20 8.82
C HIS A 176 4.08 -5.25 9.70
N VAL A 177 4.36 -6.44 9.15
CA VAL A 177 5.13 -7.48 9.83
C VAL A 177 6.55 -7.00 10.16
N GLN A 178 7.23 -6.36 9.20
CA GLN A 178 8.54 -5.74 9.42
C GLN A 178 8.51 -4.69 10.53
N HIS A 179 7.44 -3.91 10.61
CA HIS A 179 7.24 -2.93 11.67
C HIS A 179 7.16 -3.61 13.04
N GLN A 180 6.30 -4.63 13.19
CA GLN A 180 6.14 -5.37 14.44
C GLN A 180 7.41 -6.14 14.86
N MET A 181 8.21 -6.60 13.90
CA MET A 181 9.53 -7.18 14.14
C MET A 181 10.60 -6.14 14.57
N GLY A 182 10.30 -4.85 14.39
CA GLY A 182 11.22 -3.73 14.64
C GLY A 182 12.26 -3.53 13.54
N THR A 183 12.10 -4.17 12.38
CA THR A 183 13.04 -4.06 11.25
C THR A 183 13.05 -2.66 10.68
N LEU A 184 11.87 -2.04 10.47
CA LEU A 184 11.77 -0.67 9.96
C LEU A 184 12.51 0.32 10.87
N ALA A 185 12.35 0.20 12.19
CA ALA A 185 13.03 1.05 13.16
C ALA A 185 14.56 0.85 13.15
N LYS A 186 15.03 -0.39 12.97
CA LYS A 186 16.46 -0.70 12.85
C LYS A 186 17.05 -0.08 11.58
N VAL A 187 16.38 -0.24 10.43
CA VAL A 187 16.84 0.34 9.16
C VAL A 187 16.83 1.86 9.21
N GLN A 188 15.80 2.48 9.77
CA GLN A 188 15.75 3.93 9.90
C GLN A 188 16.88 4.50 10.76
N ARG A 189 17.31 3.78 11.81
CA ARG A 189 18.51 4.15 12.58
C ARG A 189 19.78 3.94 11.78
N ALA A 190 19.91 2.82 11.09
CA ALA A 190 21.09 2.49 10.27
C ALA A 190 21.32 3.49 9.13
N LYS A 191 20.26 4.08 8.57
CA LYS A 191 20.35 5.11 7.53
C LYS A 191 20.99 6.42 8.01
N LYS A 192 21.03 6.69 9.33
CA LYS A 192 21.62 7.93 9.86
C LYS A 192 23.14 7.90 9.67
N GLY A 193 23.67 8.84 8.89
CA GLY A 193 25.10 8.95 8.62
C GLY A 193 25.58 8.19 7.38
N LEU A 194 24.68 7.49 6.67
CA LEU A 194 25.02 6.85 5.40
C LEU A 194 24.92 7.85 4.24
N SER A 195 25.67 7.56 3.17
CA SER A 195 25.47 8.25 1.90
C SER A 195 24.09 7.94 1.32
N LYS A 196 23.61 8.79 0.41
CA LYS A 196 22.32 8.58 -0.29
C LYS A 196 22.27 7.20 -0.98
N LYS A 197 23.39 6.76 -1.58
CA LYS A 197 23.47 5.47 -2.28
C LYS A 197 23.26 4.30 -1.32
N GLU A 198 23.94 4.32 -0.17
CA GLU A 198 23.83 3.27 0.84
C GLU A 198 22.45 3.26 1.50
N ALA A 199 21.90 4.44 1.80
CA ALA A 199 20.55 4.58 2.34
C ALA A 199 19.48 4.03 1.37
N ASN A 200 19.65 4.25 0.06
CA ASN A 200 18.78 3.69 -0.96
C ASN A 200 18.91 2.17 -1.06
N ALA A 201 20.13 1.63 -0.99
CA ALA A 201 20.36 0.18 -0.99
C ALA A 201 19.69 -0.51 0.21
N LEU A 202 19.70 0.13 1.38
CA LEU A 202 18.94 -0.35 2.54
C LEU A 202 17.43 -0.29 2.31
N GLN A 203 16.94 0.76 1.66
CA GLN A 203 15.51 0.86 1.31
C GLN A 203 15.08 -0.28 0.39
N VAL A 204 15.84 -0.56 -0.68
CA VAL A 204 15.53 -1.67 -1.59
C VAL A 204 15.47 -3.02 -0.85
N ARG A 205 16.36 -3.24 0.12
CA ARG A 205 16.30 -4.47 0.94
C ARG A 205 15.05 -4.56 1.83
N VAL A 206 14.52 -3.42 2.26
CA VAL A 206 13.24 -3.37 3.01
C VAL A 206 12.09 -3.77 2.10
N GLU A 207 12.01 -3.20 0.89
CA GLU A 207 10.97 -3.56 -0.09
C GLU A 207 11.04 -5.06 -0.43
N LEU A 208 12.22 -5.56 -0.79
CA LEU A 208 12.41 -6.97 -1.15
C LEU A 208 12.14 -7.93 0.02
N GLN A 209 12.39 -7.51 1.26
CA GLN A 209 12.00 -8.30 2.40
C GLN A 209 10.47 -8.31 2.55
N ALA A 210 9.76 -7.22 2.24
CA ALA A 210 8.31 -7.18 2.32
C ALA A 210 7.70 -8.12 1.27
N ASP A 211 8.28 -8.20 0.07
CA ASP A 211 7.88 -9.17 -0.96
C ASP A 211 8.08 -10.63 -0.57
N CYS A 212 9.08 -10.89 0.28
CA CYS A 212 9.41 -12.23 0.74
C CYS A 212 8.51 -12.73 1.88
N LEU A 213 7.86 -11.80 2.59
CA LEU A 213 7.00 -12.07 3.75
C LEU A 213 5.57 -12.29 3.26
#